data_AF-A0A2H1KTS3-F1
#
_entry.id   AF-A0A2H1KTS3-F1
#
_cell.length_a   1.000
_cell.length_b   1.000
_cell.length_c   1.000
_cell.angle_alpha   90.00
_cell.angle_beta   90.00
_cell.angle_gamma   90.00
#
_symmetry.space_group_name_H-M   'P 1'
#
loop_
_entity.id
_entity.type
_entity.pdbx_description
1 polymer ?
#
loop_
_entity_poly.entity_id
_entity_poly.type
_entity_poly.pdbx_seq_one_letter_code
_entity_poly.pdbx_strand_id
1 'polypeptide(L)'
;MGNLRKVTNAARLAVSTLLWFALTAFIAVVIGLLIALIMQPGVHADASSLQGQAPEHEGSWIGFLTGLIPVNFLGLEVSTAPGDTGALVSEVDFNVLQLIIVSGAIGIAAVKVGKAAEPFLQFVEAALAVVQKVVWWIVRIAPIGTLGLIGNAVNSYGWSTMGSLLWFVVAVYVGLAIVFFVVYPTLAKLNGLSARQYFSGVWPAAQMGFVSRSSIGTMPVTQKVATDNFGVPQGYAAFAVPFGATTKMDGCAAIYPAIAAVFVAQFFGIAIEPIVDMGRTALNVSGQALIPAIVAKRHGILDQPRYDAKRIDGYVPVAVEAAGGTELTASDEDGSVGAGAEGGTAEGRAAAD
;
A
#
# COMPACT_ATOMS: atom_id res chain seq x y z
N MET A 1 27.68 -11.31 -0.37
CA MET A 1 27.65 -12.43 0.62
C MET A 1 29.00 -12.69 1.32
N GLY A 2 30.16 -12.27 0.79
CA GLY A 2 31.47 -12.50 1.44
C GLY A 2 31.64 -11.95 2.86
N ASN A 3 31.04 -10.80 3.19
CA ASN A 3 31.10 -10.19 4.53
C ASN A 3 30.18 -10.84 5.57
N LEU A 4 29.16 -11.59 5.14
CA LEU A 4 28.21 -12.28 6.02
C LEU A 4 28.85 -13.49 6.72
N ARG A 5 29.89 -14.11 6.15
CA ARG A 5 30.60 -15.24 6.78
C ARG A 5 31.31 -14.89 8.10
N LYS A 6 31.51 -13.59 8.38
CA LYS A 6 32.13 -13.11 9.63
C LYS A 6 31.12 -12.86 10.75
N VAL A 7 29.82 -13.01 10.50
CA VAL A 7 28.76 -12.79 11.49
C VAL A 7 28.07 -14.12 11.77
N THR A 8 28.14 -14.59 13.02
CA THR A 8 27.38 -15.76 13.49
C THR A 8 25.89 -15.53 13.19
N ASN A 9 25.20 -16.49 12.55
CA ASN A 9 23.78 -16.39 12.16
C ASN A 9 23.42 -15.36 11.07
N ALA A 10 24.33 -15.05 10.13
CA ALA A 10 24.08 -14.18 8.98
C ALA A 10 22.75 -14.41 8.22
N ALA A 11 22.36 -15.67 7.99
CA ALA A 11 21.12 -15.99 7.28
C ALA A 11 19.88 -15.54 8.07
N ARG A 12 19.86 -15.75 9.39
CA ARG A 12 18.77 -15.30 10.26
C ARG A 12 18.66 -13.78 10.30
N LEU A 13 19.80 -13.09 10.37
CA LEU A 13 19.85 -11.63 10.33
C LEU A 13 19.31 -11.09 9.00
N ALA A 14 19.71 -11.67 7.87
CA ALA A 14 19.21 -11.28 6.55
C ALA A 14 17.69 -11.47 6.41
N VAL A 15 17.16 -12.63 6.80
CA VAL A 15 15.72 -12.90 6.77
C VAL A 15 14.96 -11.94 7.69
N SER A 16 15.46 -11.71 8.90
CA SER A 16 14.84 -10.75 9.83
C SER A 16 14.82 -9.33 9.25
N THR A 17 15.91 -8.90 8.60
CA THR A 17 15.98 -7.60 7.91
C THR A 17 14.90 -7.49 6.84
N LEU A 18 14.76 -8.52 6.00
CA LEU A 18 13.78 -8.56 4.92
C LEU A 18 12.34 -8.51 5.45
N LEU A 19 12.05 -9.25 6.51
CA LEU A 19 10.73 -9.21 7.15
C LEU A 19 10.42 -7.82 7.72
N TRP A 20 11.40 -7.17 8.35
CA TRP A 20 11.23 -5.80 8.82
C TRP A 20 11.01 -4.81 7.68
N PHE A 21 11.75 -4.94 6.57
CA PHE A 21 11.56 -4.10 5.39
C PHE A 21 10.16 -4.27 4.80
N ALA A 22 9.72 -5.52 4.63
CA ALA A 22 8.39 -5.85 4.14
C ALA A 22 7.29 -5.31 5.07
N LEU A 23 7.44 -5.46 6.39
CA LEU A 23 6.49 -4.94 7.38
C LEU A 23 6.37 -3.41 7.31
N THR A 24 7.51 -2.70 7.25
CA THR A 24 7.49 -1.23 7.16
C THR A 24 6.91 -0.75 5.82
N ALA A 25 7.20 -1.44 4.72
CA ALA A 25 6.63 -1.12 3.42
C ALA A 25 5.11 -1.35 3.41
N PHE A 26 4.63 -2.44 4.02
CA PHE A 26 3.20 -2.71 4.18
C PHE A 26 2.50 -1.60 4.98
N ILE A 27 3.08 -1.19 6.12
CA ILE A 27 2.55 -0.07 6.92
C ILE A 27 2.51 1.21 6.09
N ALA A 28 3.56 1.50 5.31
CA ALA A 28 3.63 2.68 4.45
C ALA A 28 2.56 2.65 3.34
N VAL A 29 2.33 1.50 2.68
CA VAL A 29 1.24 1.35 1.69
C VAL A 29 -0.11 1.63 2.32
N VAL A 30 -0.40 1.04 3.49
CA VAL A 30 -1.66 1.25 4.20
C VAL A 30 -1.86 2.73 4.54
N ILE A 31 -0.83 3.41 5.03
CA ILE A 31 -0.89 4.85 5.32
C ILE A 31 -1.14 5.65 4.05
N GLY A 32 -0.45 5.35 2.94
CA GLY A 32 -0.64 6.02 1.66
C GLY A 32 -2.08 5.88 1.15
N LEU A 33 -2.63 4.66 1.21
CA LEU A 33 -4.03 4.40 0.84
C LEU A 33 -5.00 5.16 1.74
N LEU A 34 -4.83 5.11 3.06
CA LEU A 34 -5.70 5.81 4.01
C LEU A 34 -5.69 7.32 3.77
N ILE A 35 -4.51 7.92 3.57
CA ILE A 35 -4.38 9.35 3.30
C ILE A 35 -5.07 9.70 1.98
N ALA A 36 -4.87 8.92 0.93
CA ALA A 36 -5.49 9.20 -0.36
C ALA A 36 -7.02 9.03 -0.33
N LEU A 37 -7.53 8.11 0.47
CA LEU A 37 -8.98 7.93 0.68
C LEU A 37 -9.59 9.03 1.53
N ILE A 38 -8.85 9.58 2.51
CA ILE A 38 -9.32 10.66 3.40
C ILE A 38 -9.21 12.02 2.71
N MET A 39 -8.05 12.32 2.11
CA MET A 39 -7.79 13.61 1.46
C MET A 39 -8.39 13.71 0.06
N GLN A 40 -8.72 12.56 -0.55
CA GLN A 40 -9.32 12.45 -1.87
C GLN A 40 -8.65 13.36 -2.93
N PRO A 41 -7.32 13.30 -3.12
CA PRO A 41 -6.62 14.29 -3.93
C PRO A 41 -7.09 14.30 -5.40
N GLY A 42 -7.65 13.19 -5.92
CA GLY A 42 -8.13 13.12 -7.30
C GLY A 42 -9.48 13.79 -7.53
N VAL A 43 -10.37 13.88 -6.54
CA VAL A 43 -11.67 14.58 -6.70
C VAL A 43 -11.52 16.09 -6.71
N HIS A 44 -10.45 16.57 -6.06
CA HIS A 44 -10.10 17.99 -6.08
C HIS A 44 -9.53 18.41 -7.43
N ALA A 45 -9.14 17.45 -8.27
CA ALA A 45 -8.66 17.69 -9.62
C ALA A 45 -9.81 17.74 -10.61
N ASP A 46 -9.94 18.87 -11.29
CA ASP A 46 -10.99 19.11 -12.26
C ASP A 46 -10.76 18.25 -13.50
N ALA A 47 -11.39 17.07 -13.50
CA ALA A 47 -11.35 16.09 -14.58
C ALA A 47 -11.88 16.64 -15.91
N SER A 48 -12.68 17.72 -15.88
CA SER A 48 -13.23 18.32 -17.11
C SER A 48 -12.17 19.06 -17.95
N SER A 49 -11.01 19.37 -17.37
CA SER A 49 -9.94 20.16 -18.00
C SER A 49 -8.81 19.33 -18.61
N LEU A 50 -8.77 18.02 -18.37
CA LEU A 50 -7.74 17.11 -18.88
C LEU A 50 -8.40 16.05 -19.77
N GLN A 51 -8.04 16.04 -21.05
CA GLN A 51 -8.45 15.01 -22.02
C GLN A 51 -7.70 13.69 -21.75
N GLY A 52 -7.89 13.09 -20.58
CA GLY A 52 -7.45 11.74 -20.29
C GLY A 52 -8.56 10.75 -20.65
N GLN A 53 -8.23 9.70 -21.38
CA GLN A 53 -9.14 8.56 -21.53
C GLN A 53 -9.09 7.72 -20.26
N ALA A 54 -10.25 7.22 -19.81
CA ALA A 54 -10.29 6.22 -18.76
C ALA A 54 -9.49 4.98 -19.22
N PRO A 55 -8.78 4.28 -18.32
CA PRO A 55 -8.08 3.05 -18.66
C PRO A 55 -9.04 2.06 -19.33
N GLU A 56 -8.70 1.57 -20.51
CA GLU A 56 -9.56 0.66 -21.29
C GLU A 56 -9.75 -0.70 -20.61
N HIS A 57 -8.89 -1.06 -19.64
CA HIS A 57 -8.90 -2.34 -18.96
C HIS A 57 -8.60 -2.19 -17.45
N GLU A 58 -9.40 -2.87 -16.62
CA GLU A 58 -9.08 -3.10 -15.22
C GLU A 58 -8.14 -4.31 -15.07
N GLY A 59 -7.11 -4.20 -14.24
CA GLY A 59 -6.16 -5.28 -14.00
C GLY A 59 -6.83 -6.52 -13.40
N SER A 60 -6.72 -7.66 -14.08
CA SER A 60 -7.18 -8.95 -13.56
C SER A 60 -6.12 -9.57 -12.63
N TRP A 61 -6.54 -10.13 -11.48
CA TRP A 61 -5.64 -10.94 -10.63
C TRP A 61 -5.06 -12.14 -11.37
N ILE A 62 -5.85 -12.76 -12.25
CA ILE A 62 -5.36 -13.82 -13.14
C ILE A 62 -4.38 -13.22 -14.15
N GLY A 63 -4.69 -12.04 -14.72
CA GLY A 63 -3.81 -11.31 -15.64
C GLY A 63 -2.45 -10.95 -15.02
N PHE A 64 -2.44 -10.55 -13.74
CA PHE A 64 -1.23 -10.30 -12.97
C PHE A 64 -0.39 -11.57 -12.80
N LEU A 65 -1.01 -12.70 -12.44
CA LEU A 65 -0.31 -13.97 -12.28
C LEU A 65 0.25 -14.50 -13.60
N THR A 66 -0.51 -14.41 -14.69
CA THR A 66 -0.01 -14.74 -16.04
C THR A 66 1.08 -13.78 -16.47
N GLY A 67 0.99 -12.50 -16.09
CA GLY A 67 2.00 -11.48 -16.34
C GLY A 67 3.30 -11.67 -15.56
N LEU A 68 3.35 -12.55 -14.54
CA LEU A 68 4.61 -12.94 -13.88
C LEU A 68 5.41 -13.95 -14.71
N ILE A 69 4.73 -14.73 -15.56
CA ILE A 69 5.37 -15.77 -16.36
C ILE A 69 5.89 -15.09 -17.64
N PRO A 70 7.21 -14.98 -17.82
CA PRO A 70 7.77 -14.36 -19.01
C PRO A 70 7.39 -15.18 -20.26
N VAL A 71 6.75 -14.55 -21.24
CA VAL A 71 6.45 -15.17 -22.53
C VAL A 71 7.73 -15.34 -23.38
N ASN A 72 8.74 -14.50 -23.12
CA ASN A 72 10.09 -14.60 -23.67
C ASN A 72 11.13 -14.04 -22.68
N PHE A 73 12.41 -14.28 -22.93
CA PHE A 73 13.50 -13.88 -22.03
C PHE A 73 13.63 -12.35 -21.82
N LEU A 74 13.10 -11.53 -22.74
CA LEU A 74 13.20 -10.07 -22.71
C LEU A 74 11.92 -9.36 -22.24
N GLY A 75 10.86 -10.11 -21.90
CA GLY A 75 9.55 -9.54 -21.57
C GLY A 75 8.94 -8.67 -22.69
N LEU A 76 9.31 -8.94 -23.94
CA LEU A 76 8.91 -8.18 -25.12
C LEU A 76 7.50 -8.58 -25.57
N GLU A 77 6.60 -7.61 -25.66
CA GLU A 77 5.30 -7.77 -26.28
C GLU A 77 5.22 -6.82 -27.49
N VAL A 78 4.81 -7.36 -28.65
CA VAL A 78 4.63 -6.56 -29.86
C VAL A 78 3.14 -6.47 -30.12
N SER A 79 2.57 -5.31 -29.85
CA SER A 79 1.17 -5.02 -30.12
C SER A 79 1.07 -4.34 -31.48
N THR A 80 0.47 -5.04 -32.44
CA THR A 80 0.13 -4.48 -33.76
C THR A 80 -1.31 -4.02 -33.76
N ALA A 81 -1.52 -2.70 -33.84
CA ALA A 81 -2.84 -2.10 -34.00
C ALA A 81 -2.90 -1.29 -35.31
N PRO A 82 -4.07 -1.20 -35.98
CA PRO A 82 -4.26 -0.25 -37.06
C PRO A 82 -4.22 1.16 -36.48
N GLY A 83 -3.22 1.96 -36.88
CA GLY A 83 -3.16 3.38 -36.52
C GLY A 83 -4.24 4.19 -37.24
N ASP A 84 -4.43 5.44 -36.80
CA ASP A 84 -5.49 6.35 -37.28
C ASP A 84 -5.51 6.59 -38.80
N THR A 85 -4.43 6.24 -39.52
CA THR A 85 -4.28 6.36 -40.98
C THR A 85 -4.50 5.05 -41.73
N GLY A 86 -4.87 3.96 -41.05
CA GLY A 86 -5.01 2.62 -41.62
C GLY A 86 -3.68 1.87 -41.82
N ALA A 87 -2.55 2.47 -41.44
CA ALA A 87 -1.26 1.78 -41.38
C ALA A 87 -1.15 0.95 -40.10
N LEU A 88 -0.64 -0.28 -40.20
CA LEU A 88 -0.35 -1.09 -39.02
C LEU A 88 0.83 -0.49 -38.27
N VAL A 89 0.60 -0.03 -37.05
CA VAL A 89 1.64 0.43 -36.13
C VAL A 89 1.96 -0.72 -35.19
N SER A 90 3.24 -1.08 -35.13
CA SER A 90 3.75 -2.08 -34.17
C SER A 90 4.43 -1.33 -33.03
N GLU A 91 3.85 -1.40 -31.84
CA GLU A 91 4.48 -0.89 -30.63
C GLU A 91 5.13 -2.04 -29.86
N VAL A 92 6.35 -1.78 -29.37
CA VAL A 92 7.08 -2.72 -28.52
C VAL A 92 6.89 -2.28 -27.09
N ASP A 93 6.15 -3.08 -26.32
CA ASP A 93 5.98 -2.89 -24.88
C ASP A 93 6.88 -3.88 -24.11
N PHE A 94 7.34 -3.44 -22.94
CA PHE A 94 8.18 -4.22 -22.05
C PHE A 94 7.46 -4.44 -20.73
N ASN A 95 7.14 -5.69 -20.44
CA ASN A 95 6.54 -6.01 -19.15
C ASN A 95 7.60 -5.97 -18.03
N VAL A 96 7.60 -4.87 -17.26
CA VAL A 96 8.54 -4.66 -16.14
C VAL A 96 8.47 -5.79 -15.11
N LEU A 97 7.29 -6.35 -14.85
CA LEU A 97 7.11 -7.44 -13.90
C LEU A 97 7.85 -8.70 -14.35
N GLN A 98 7.73 -9.06 -15.65
CA GLN A 98 8.46 -10.18 -16.24
C GLN A 98 9.97 -9.96 -16.18
N LEU A 99 10.43 -8.74 -16.48
CA LEU A 99 11.85 -8.37 -16.40
C LEU A 99 12.41 -8.55 -14.98
N ILE A 100 11.63 -8.21 -13.96
CA ILE A 100 12.01 -8.42 -12.54
C ILE A 100 12.15 -9.91 -12.24
N ILE A 101 11.19 -10.75 -12.66
CA ILE A 101 11.21 -12.19 -12.41
C ILE A 101 12.39 -12.87 -13.12
N VAL A 102 12.61 -12.57 -14.40
CA VAL A 102 13.74 -13.11 -15.18
C VAL A 102 15.08 -12.66 -14.59
N SER A 103 15.21 -11.37 -14.27
CA SER A 103 16.44 -10.83 -13.65
C SER A 103 16.70 -11.45 -12.28
N GLY A 104 15.66 -11.70 -11.49
CA GLY A 104 15.75 -12.39 -10.22
C GLY A 104 16.22 -13.84 -10.38
N ALA A 105 15.65 -14.59 -11.32
CA ALA A 105 16.06 -15.96 -11.62
C ALA A 105 17.52 -16.04 -12.09
N ILE A 106 17.94 -15.16 -13.01
CA ILE A 106 19.32 -15.07 -13.49
C ILE A 106 20.27 -14.68 -12.35
N GLY A 107 19.88 -13.72 -11.51
CA GLY A 107 20.67 -13.31 -10.33
C GLY A 107 20.89 -14.47 -9.35
N ILE A 108 19.83 -15.24 -9.04
CA ILE A 108 19.93 -16.43 -8.17
C ILE A 108 20.83 -17.49 -8.81
N ALA A 109 20.67 -17.75 -10.12
CA ALA A 109 21.49 -18.70 -10.85
C ALA A 109 22.97 -18.30 -10.84
N ALA A 110 23.29 -17.03 -11.12
CA ALA A 110 24.66 -16.49 -11.09
C ALA A 110 25.30 -16.65 -9.70
N VAL A 111 24.56 -16.35 -8.63
CA VAL A 111 25.06 -16.55 -7.25
C VAL A 111 25.30 -18.05 -6.94
N LYS A 112 24.43 -18.96 -7.41
CA LYS A 112 24.59 -20.41 -7.22
C LYS A 112 25.76 -21.00 -8.00
N VAL A 113 26.06 -20.48 -9.20
CA VAL A 113 27.21 -20.89 -10.02
C VAL A 113 28.55 -20.55 -9.32
N GLY A 114 28.57 -19.54 -8.46
CA GLY A 114 29.75 -19.18 -7.67
C GLY A 114 30.84 -18.53 -8.53
N LYS A 115 32.10 -18.95 -8.35
CA LYS A 115 33.27 -18.28 -8.95
C LYS A 115 33.21 -18.14 -10.48
N ALA A 116 32.59 -19.09 -11.18
CA ALA A 116 32.50 -19.04 -12.64
C ALA A 116 31.60 -17.88 -13.15
N ALA A 117 30.65 -17.41 -12.34
CA ALA A 117 29.77 -16.29 -12.68
C ALA A 117 30.31 -14.93 -12.21
N GLU A 118 31.48 -14.89 -11.56
CA GLU A 118 32.04 -13.66 -11.00
C GLU A 118 32.29 -12.56 -12.06
N PRO A 119 32.81 -12.87 -13.27
CA PRO A 119 32.93 -11.86 -14.33
C PRO A 119 31.58 -11.28 -14.77
N PHE A 120 30.53 -12.09 -14.79
CA PHE A 120 29.17 -11.63 -15.14
C PHE A 120 28.63 -10.68 -14.08
N LEU A 121 28.78 -11.01 -12.79
CA LEU A 121 28.35 -10.15 -11.70
C LEU A 121 29.09 -8.80 -11.71
N GLN A 122 30.40 -8.81 -11.95
CA GLN A 122 31.21 -7.59 -12.07
C GLN A 122 30.76 -6.72 -13.24
N PHE A 123 30.44 -7.33 -14.39
CA PHE A 123 29.89 -6.61 -15.54
C PHE A 123 28.54 -5.95 -15.20
N VAL A 124 27.62 -6.67 -14.57
CA VAL A 124 26.30 -6.15 -14.19
C VAL A 124 26.43 -5.00 -13.17
N GLU A 125 27.32 -5.14 -12.18
CA GLU A 125 27.61 -4.07 -11.21
C GLU A 125 28.18 -2.81 -11.88
N ALA A 126 29.12 -2.97 -12.81
CA ALA A 126 29.67 -1.87 -13.58
C ALA A 126 28.62 -1.19 -14.46
N ALA A 127 27.78 -1.98 -15.15
CA ALA A 127 26.68 -1.47 -15.96
C ALA A 127 25.67 -0.66 -15.13
N LEU A 128 25.28 -1.17 -13.96
CA LEU A 128 24.41 -0.46 -13.02
C LEU A 128 25.02 0.88 -12.58
N ALA A 129 26.32 0.91 -12.28
CA ALA A 129 27.01 2.14 -11.89
C ALA A 129 27.03 3.19 -13.03
N VAL A 130 27.21 2.76 -14.28
CA VAL A 130 27.13 3.64 -15.46
C VAL A 130 25.72 4.19 -15.62
N VAL A 131 24.69 3.34 -15.57
CA VAL A 131 23.28 3.77 -15.66
C VAL A 131 22.94 4.77 -14.55
N GLN A 132 23.36 4.51 -13.31
CA GLN A 132 23.17 5.44 -12.21
C GLN A 132 23.84 6.80 -12.44
N LYS A 133 25.01 6.82 -13.07
CA LYS A 133 25.70 8.06 -13.42
C LYS A 133 24.91 8.87 -14.46
N VAL A 134 24.37 8.20 -15.47
CA VAL A 134 23.50 8.82 -16.48
C VAL A 134 22.23 9.36 -15.82
N VAL A 135 21.57 8.59 -14.95
CA VAL A 135 20.39 9.06 -14.19
C VAL A 135 20.73 10.30 -13.36
N TRP A 136 21.91 10.35 -12.75
CA TRP A 136 22.36 11.54 -12.01
C TRP A 136 22.50 12.78 -12.90
N TRP A 137 23.00 12.64 -14.13
CA TRP A 137 23.03 13.74 -15.10
C TRP A 137 21.63 14.20 -15.49
N ILE A 138 20.72 13.25 -15.76
CA ILE A 138 19.32 13.54 -16.09
C ILE A 138 18.66 14.31 -14.94
N VAL A 139 18.78 13.82 -13.71
CA VAL A 139 18.22 14.47 -12.50
C VAL A 139 18.82 15.87 -12.28
N ARG A 140 20.07 16.11 -12.68
CA ARG A 140 20.69 17.44 -12.60
C ARG A 140 20.09 18.43 -13.60
N ILE A 141 19.63 17.97 -14.76
CA ILE A 141 18.96 18.77 -15.77
C ILE A 141 17.45 18.87 -15.49
N ALA A 142 16.89 17.91 -14.74
CA ALA A 142 15.47 17.84 -14.41
C ALA A 142 14.86 19.15 -13.90
N PRO A 143 15.51 20.00 -13.06
CA PRO A 143 14.92 21.27 -12.66
C PRO A 143 14.54 22.17 -13.85
N ILE A 144 15.36 22.19 -14.91
CA ILE A 144 15.10 22.98 -16.12
C ILE A 144 13.92 22.35 -16.90
N GLY A 145 13.93 21.02 -17.04
CA GLY A 145 12.83 20.28 -17.69
C GLY A 145 11.51 20.42 -16.94
N THR A 146 11.53 20.31 -15.61
CA THR A 146 10.37 20.50 -14.73
C THR A 146 9.82 21.91 -14.83
N LEU A 147 10.67 22.96 -14.90
CA LEU A 147 10.20 24.33 -15.16
C LEU A 147 9.47 24.43 -16.51
N GLY A 148 10.02 23.81 -17.57
CA GLY A 148 9.38 23.76 -18.88
C GLY A 148 8.05 23.00 -18.87
N LEU A 149 8.00 21.84 -18.22
CA LEU A 149 6.80 21.00 -18.09
C LEU A 149 5.71 21.70 -17.26
N ILE A 150 6.07 22.29 -16.11
CA ILE A 150 5.15 23.07 -15.28
C ILE A 150 4.66 24.28 -16.07
N GLY A 151 5.55 25.00 -16.77
CA GLY A 151 5.18 26.15 -17.60
C GLY A 151 4.21 25.79 -18.72
N ASN A 152 4.47 24.69 -19.45
CA ASN A 152 3.55 24.18 -20.46
C ASN A 152 2.22 23.76 -19.85
N ALA A 153 2.24 23.04 -18.72
CA ALA A 153 1.03 22.60 -18.05
C ALA A 153 0.20 23.76 -17.48
N VAL A 154 0.85 24.82 -16.96
CA VAL A 154 0.17 26.07 -16.57
C VAL A 154 -0.45 26.76 -17.79
N ASN A 155 0.25 26.76 -18.94
CA ASN A 155 -0.27 27.35 -20.18
C ASN A 155 -1.45 26.56 -20.77
N SER A 156 -1.40 25.22 -20.70
CA SER A 156 -2.41 24.33 -21.29
C SER A 156 -3.63 24.13 -20.39
N TYR A 157 -3.43 24.00 -19.08
CA TYR A 157 -4.49 23.65 -18.12
C TYR A 157 -4.89 24.79 -17.17
N GLY A 158 -4.17 25.91 -17.20
CA GLY A 158 -4.46 27.07 -16.34
C GLY A 158 -4.06 26.88 -14.87
N TRP A 159 -4.11 27.99 -14.14
CA TRP A 159 -3.70 28.05 -12.73
C TRP A 159 -4.65 27.33 -11.77
N SER A 160 -5.94 27.21 -12.12
CA SER A 160 -6.95 26.52 -11.31
C SER A 160 -6.72 25.02 -11.27
N THR A 161 -6.44 24.38 -12.41
CA THR A 161 -6.17 22.93 -12.49
C THR A 161 -4.84 22.57 -11.84
N MET A 162 -3.82 23.44 -11.92
CA MET A 162 -2.56 23.25 -11.18
C MET A 162 -2.74 23.26 -9.65
N GLY A 163 -3.69 24.06 -9.13
CA GLY A 163 -4.03 24.09 -7.71
C GLY A 163 -4.54 22.76 -7.17
N SER A 164 -5.13 21.92 -8.04
CA SER A 164 -5.62 20.61 -7.64
C SER A 164 -4.55 19.53 -7.56
N LEU A 165 -3.56 19.56 -8.45
CA LEU A 165 -2.36 18.72 -8.38
C LEU A 165 -1.54 18.98 -7.10
N LEU A 166 -1.67 20.17 -6.51
CA LEU A 166 -1.06 20.46 -5.22
C LEU A 166 -1.61 19.56 -4.11
N TRP A 167 -2.89 19.17 -4.14
CA TRP A 167 -3.46 18.23 -3.16
C TRP A 167 -2.80 16.86 -3.22
N PHE A 168 -2.46 16.39 -4.42
CA PHE A 168 -1.67 15.17 -4.58
C PHE A 168 -0.29 15.30 -3.93
N VAL A 169 0.41 16.41 -4.18
CA VAL A 169 1.73 16.68 -3.57
C VAL A 169 1.63 16.76 -2.05
N VAL A 170 0.64 17.48 -1.53
CA VAL A 170 0.40 17.59 -0.08
C VAL A 170 0.12 16.21 0.53
N ALA A 171 -0.74 15.40 -0.09
CA ALA A 171 -1.03 14.05 0.39
C ALA A 171 0.24 13.19 0.48
N VAL A 172 1.12 13.26 -0.53
CA VAL A 172 2.42 12.56 -0.50
C VAL A 172 3.28 13.05 0.66
N TYR A 173 3.44 14.35 0.84
CA TYR A 173 4.25 14.89 1.94
C TYR A 173 3.67 14.58 3.32
N VAL A 174 2.36 14.59 3.48
CA VAL A 174 1.68 14.17 4.73
C VAL A 174 1.98 12.69 5.00
N GLY A 175 1.90 11.83 3.99
CA GLY A 175 2.24 10.40 4.14
C GLY A 175 3.69 10.17 4.53
N LEU A 176 4.63 10.85 3.86
CA LEU A 176 6.05 10.80 4.21
C LEU A 176 6.30 11.31 5.64
N ALA A 177 5.64 12.40 6.03
CA ALA A 177 5.74 12.97 7.37
C ALA A 177 5.21 12.01 8.43
N ILE A 178 4.07 11.35 8.20
CA ILE A 178 3.52 10.37 9.16
C ILE A 178 4.48 9.18 9.31
N VAL A 179 5.01 8.64 8.21
CA VAL A 179 5.97 7.53 8.30
C VAL A 179 7.23 7.94 9.06
N PHE A 180 7.80 9.10 8.73
CA PHE A 180 9.04 9.58 9.34
C PHE A 180 8.85 10.01 10.81
N PHE A 181 7.82 10.79 11.11
CA PHE A 181 7.59 11.39 12.43
C PHE A 181 6.76 10.55 13.39
N VAL A 182 6.00 9.56 12.91
CA VAL A 182 5.13 8.73 13.75
C VAL A 182 5.54 7.26 13.69
N VAL A 183 5.61 6.66 12.50
CA VAL A 183 5.82 5.21 12.37
C VAL A 183 7.21 4.80 12.86
N TYR A 184 8.27 5.37 12.30
CA TYR A 184 9.63 5.00 12.67
C TYR A 184 9.97 5.20 14.16
N PRO A 185 9.66 6.34 14.80
CA PRO A 185 9.90 6.49 16.24
C PRO A 185 9.03 5.58 17.10
N THR A 186 7.80 5.27 16.66
CA THR A 186 6.95 4.30 17.35
C THR A 186 7.55 2.90 17.29
N LEU A 187 8.01 2.46 16.12
CA LEU A 187 8.71 1.19 15.97
C LEU A 187 10.01 1.13 16.78
N ALA A 188 10.77 2.23 16.83
CA ALA A 188 11.93 2.32 17.71
C ALA A 188 11.54 2.11 19.18
N LYS A 189 10.50 2.81 19.66
CA LYS A 189 10.00 2.70 21.03
C LYS A 189 9.49 1.30 21.38
N LEU A 190 8.74 0.67 20.48
CA LEU A 190 8.20 -0.68 20.66
C LEU A 190 9.30 -1.76 20.73
N ASN A 191 10.48 -1.50 20.16
CA ASN A 191 11.64 -2.38 20.22
C ASN A 191 12.65 -1.96 21.31
N GLY A 192 12.24 -1.13 22.28
CA GLY A 192 13.09 -0.74 23.42
C GLY A 192 14.14 0.34 23.11
N LEU A 193 14.09 0.97 21.94
CA LEU A 193 14.96 2.09 21.57
C LEU A 193 14.28 3.43 21.90
N SER A 194 15.06 4.45 22.28
CA SER A 194 14.46 5.77 22.50
C SER A 194 14.20 6.48 21.17
N ALA A 195 12.99 7.00 21.00
CA ALA A 195 12.61 7.78 19.81
C ALA A 195 13.49 9.03 19.63
N ARG A 196 13.91 9.65 20.75
CA ARG A 196 14.79 10.83 20.71
C ARG A 196 16.18 10.49 20.15
N GLN A 197 16.79 9.39 20.62
CA GLN A 197 18.09 8.96 20.09
C GLN A 197 17.99 8.50 18.64
N TYR A 198 16.88 7.86 18.25
CA TYR A 198 16.62 7.53 16.86
C TYR A 198 16.65 8.79 15.98
N PHE A 199 15.87 9.83 16.34
CA PHE A 199 15.83 11.07 15.56
C PHE A 199 17.19 11.78 15.51
N SER A 200 17.84 11.97 16.66
CA SER A 200 19.15 12.63 16.69
C SER A 200 20.20 11.82 15.93
N GLY A 201 20.10 10.49 15.94
CA GLY A 201 21.02 9.60 15.25
C GLY A 201 20.82 9.59 13.72
N VAL A 202 19.58 9.51 13.24
CA VAL A 202 19.28 9.41 11.80
C VAL A 202 19.43 10.74 11.05
N TRP A 203 19.39 11.86 11.78
CA TRP A 203 19.28 13.20 11.21
C TRP A 203 20.29 13.53 10.08
N PRO A 204 21.60 13.25 10.22
CA PRO A 204 22.57 13.56 9.15
C PRO A 204 22.27 12.81 7.85
N ALA A 205 21.85 11.54 7.94
CA ALA A 205 21.47 10.74 6.77
C ALA A 205 20.16 11.24 6.17
N ALA A 206 19.18 11.62 7.00
CA ALA A 206 17.91 12.19 6.53
C ALA A 206 18.11 13.51 5.77
N GLN A 207 18.96 14.41 6.27
CA GLN A 207 19.29 15.67 5.59
C GLN A 207 19.97 15.42 4.24
N MET A 208 20.99 14.55 4.22
CA MET A 208 21.67 14.19 2.98
C MET A 208 20.72 13.52 1.99
N GLY A 209 19.78 12.70 2.46
CA GLY A 209 18.76 12.06 1.63
C GLY A 209 17.80 13.06 1.01
N PHE A 210 17.31 14.01 1.81
CA PHE A 210 16.41 15.06 1.36
C PHE A 210 17.04 15.96 0.28
N VAL A 211 18.30 16.37 0.48
CA VAL A 211 19.00 17.26 -0.46
C VAL A 211 19.46 16.51 -1.71
N SER A 212 20.07 15.34 -1.54
CA SER A 212 20.63 14.58 -2.67
C SER A 212 19.58 13.84 -3.49
N ARG A 213 18.41 13.56 -2.91
CA ARG A 213 17.32 12.77 -3.51
C ARG A 213 17.78 11.40 -4.00
N SER A 214 18.83 10.83 -3.38
CA SER A 214 19.44 9.57 -3.80
C SER A 214 19.80 8.66 -2.62
N SER A 215 19.09 7.54 -2.46
CA SER A 215 19.39 6.54 -1.43
C SER A 215 20.81 5.99 -1.57
N ILE A 216 21.24 5.68 -2.80
CA ILE A 216 22.59 5.20 -3.10
C ILE A 216 23.63 6.29 -2.86
N GLY A 217 23.33 7.54 -3.25
CA GLY A 217 24.19 8.69 -2.98
C GLY A 217 24.42 8.96 -1.50
N THR A 218 23.47 8.62 -0.63
CA THR A 218 23.61 8.74 0.83
C THR A 218 24.24 7.53 1.52
N MET A 219 24.46 6.43 0.81
CA MET A 219 24.88 5.15 1.41
C MET A 219 26.09 5.27 2.35
N PRO A 220 27.17 6.01 2.02
CA PRO A 220 28.31 6.17 2.94
C PRO A 220 27.93 6.86 4.26
N VAL A 221 27.05 7.86 4.20
CA VAL A 221 26.56 8.59 5.38
C VAL A 221 25.63 7.69 6.19
N THR A 222 24.74 6.96 5.53
CA THR A 222 23.81 6.03 6.17
C THR A 222 24.55 4.87 6.86
N GLN A 223 25.62 4.34 6.26
CA GLN A 223 26.47 3.34 6.90
C GLN A 223 27.15 3.89 8.15
N LYS A 224 27.73 5.10 8.07
CA LYS A 224 28.37 5.76 9.21
C LYS A 224 27.39 6.05 10.34
N VAL A 225 26.17 6.50 10.02
CA VAL A 225 25.10 6.67 11.01
C VAL A 225 24.73 5.33 11.65
N ALA A 226 24.59 4.27 10.87
CA ALA A 226 24.27 2.95 11.39
C ALA A 226 25.36 2.41 12.35
N THR A 227 26.65 2.58 12.02
CA THR A 227 27.76 2.11 12.86
C THR A 227 28.00 3.01 14.06
N ASP A 228 28.11 4.33 13.84
CA ASP A 228 28.62 5.26 14.85
C ASP A 228 27.50 5.75 15.78
N ASN A 229 26.30 6.01 15.25
CA ASN A 229 25.17 6.51 16.05
C ASN A 229 24.29 5.38 16.61
N PHE A 230 24.07 4.32 15.83
CA PHE A 230 23.19 3.21 16.23
C PHE A 230 23.94 1.97 16.74
N GLY A 231 25.28 1.98 16.71
CA GLY A 231 26.09 0.88 17.24
C GLY A 231 25.95 -0.44 16.46
N VAL A 232 25.48 -0.39 15.22
CA VAL A 232 25.29 -1.58 14.39
C VAL A 232 26.67 -2.12 13.98
N PRO A 233 26.96 -3.43 14.16
CA PRO A 233 28.24 -4.01 13.75
C PRO A 233 28.54 -3.74 12.28
N GLN A 234 29.74 -3.25 11.96
CA GLN A 234 30.14 -2.84 10.61
C GLN A 234 29.88 -3.93 9.56
N GLY A 235 30.12 -5.20 9.89
CA GLY A 235 29.85 -6.32 8.97
C GLY A 235 28.38 -6.47 8.60
N TYR A 236 27.46 -6.17 9.53
CA TYR A 236 26.02 -6.20 9.27
C TYR A 236 25.56 -4.90 8.59
N ALA A 237 26.05 -3.73 9.00
CA ALA A 237 25.73 -2.45 8.35
C ALA A 237 26.18 -2.41 6.87
N ALA A 238 27.37 -2.93 6.57
CA ALA A 238 27.90 -3.05 5.21
C ALA A 238 27.10 -4.01 4.31
N PHE A 239 26.23 -4.84 4.89
CA PHE A 239 25.28 -5.68 4.17
C PHE A 239 23.89 -5.03 4.10
N ALA A 240 23.32 -4.65 5.24
CA ALA A 240 21.94 -4.21 5.34
C ALA A 240 21.70 -2.84 4.68
N VAL A 241 22.65 -1.90 4.77
CA VAL A 241 22.47 -0.54 4.24
C VAL A 241 22.50 -0.49 2.70
N PRO A 242 23.49 -1.08 1.99
CA PRO A 242 23.46 -1.09 0.53
C PRO A 242 22.24 -1.81 -0.03
N PHE A 243 21.85 -2.92 0.59
CA PHE A 243 20.66 -3.66 0.22
C PHE A 243 19.37 -2.86 0.49
N GLY A 244 19.30 -2.19 1.64
CA GLY A 244 18.19 -1.30 1.96
C GLY A 244 18.07 -0.12 0.99
N ALA A 245 19.18 0.43 0.48
CA ALA A 245 19.16 1.54 -0.46
C ALA A 245 18.45 1.22 -1.79
N THR A 246 18.27 -0.06 -2.14
CA THR A 246 17.56 -0.50 -3.35
C THR A 246 16.25 -1.23 -3.05
N THR A 247 16.17 -2.00 -1.96
CA THR A 247 14.99 -2.83 -1.66
C THR A 247 14.03 -2.16 -0.66
N LYS A 248 14.52 -1.29 0.24
CA LYS A 248 13.68 -0.58 1.20
C LYS A 248 13.29 0.79 0.66
N MET A 249 12.10 0.88 0.08
CA MET A 249 11.61 2.06 -0.62
C MET A 249 10.23 2.54 -0.12
N ASP A 250 10.09 2.75 1.20
CA ASP A 250 8.83 3.15 1.85
C ASP A 250 8.20 4.42 1.24
N GLY A 251 9.02 5.35 0.74
CA GLY A 251 8.54 6.57 0.08
C GLY A 251 8.14 6.33 -1.39
N CYS A 252 9.12 5.97 -2.24
CA CYS A 252 8.94 5.91 -3.69
C CYS A 252 8.23 4.64 -4.21
N ALA A 253 8.27 3.54 -3.47
CA ALA A 253 7.64 2.28 -3.88
C ALA A 253 6.43 1.89 -3.01
N ALA A 254 6.09 2.67 -1.98
CA ALA A 254 4.91 2.44 -1.15
C ALA A 254 3.99 3.67 -1.07
N ILE A 255 4.38 4.75 -0.39
CA ILE A 255 3.51 5.94 -0.22
C ILE A 255 3.11 6.55 -1.56
N TYR A 256 4.08 6.83 -2.44
CA TYR A 256 3.81 7.52 -3.71
C TYR A 256 2.90 6.70 -4.65
N PRO A 257 3.19 5.41 -4.96
CA PRO A 257 2.31 4.63 -5.84
C PRO A 257 0.93 4.38 -5.25
N ALA A 258 0.81 4.22 -3.92
CA ALA A 258 -0.48 4.05 -3.26
C ALA A 258 -1.38 5.29 -3.43
N ILE A 259 -0.83 6.49 -3.19
CA ILE A 259 -1.56 7.73 -3.38
C ILE A 259 -1.85 7.98 -4.86
N ALA A 260 -0.89 7.69 -5.75
CA ALA A 260 -1.07 7.86 -7.19
C ALA A 260 -2.17 6.96 -7.77
N ALA A 261 -2.24 5.69 -7.36
CA ALA A 261 -3.26 4.77 -7.81
C ALA A 261 -4.67 5.26 -7.42
N VAL A 262 -4.84 5.70 -6.17
CA VAL A 262 -6.12 6.24 -5.69
C VAL A 262 -6.45 7.57 -6.36
N PHE A 263 -5.45 8.44 -6.57
CA PHE A 263 -5.60 9.70 -7.29
C PHE A 263 -6.14 9.45 -8.71
N VAL A 264 -5.50 8.56 -9.48
CA VAL A 264 -5.93 8.24 -10.86
C VAL A 264 -7.35 7.68 -10.87
N ALA A 265 -7.68 6.78 -9.94
CA ALA A 265 -9.02 6.23 -9.85
C ALA A 265 -10.09 7.29 -9.54
N GLN A 266 -9.83 8.17 -8.57
CA GLN A 266 -10.70 9.30 -8.24
C GLN A 266 -10.82 10.28 -9.42
N PHE A 267 -9.70 10.56 -10.07
CA PHE A 267 -9.61 11.51 -11.18
C PHE A 267 -10.47 11.09 -12.38
N PHE A 268 -10.45 9.80 -12.73
CA PHE A 268 -11.24 9.27 -13.84
C PHE A 268 -12.61 8.74 -13.43
N GLY A 269 -12.99 8.86 -12.14
CA GLY A 269 -14.24 8.29 -11.63
C GLY A 269 -14.31 6.76 -11.75
N ILE A 270 -13.15 6.07 -11.81
CA ILE A 270 -13.09 4.61 -11.79
C ILE A 270 -13.57 4.19 -10.41
N ALA A 271 -14.70 3.49 -10.38
CA ALA A 271 -15.43 3.19 -9.17
C ALA A 271 -14.65 2.22 -8.26
N ILE A 272 -13.76 2.76 -7.40
CA ILE A 272 -13.20 2.02 -6.26
C ILE A 272 -14.30 1.69 -5.24
N GLU A 273 -15.35 2.51 -5.20
CA GLU A 273 -16.38 2.48 -4.17
C GLU A 273 -17.23 1.19 -4.14
N PRO A 274 -17.71 0.60 -5.26
CA PRO A 274 -18.57 -0.58 -5.22
C PRO A 274 -17.86 -1.82 -4.65
N ILE A 275 -16.64 -2.12 -5.09
CA ILE A 275 -15.89 -3.30 -4.60
C ILE A 275 -15.50 -3.12 -3.13
N VAL A 276 -15.05 -1.92 -2.75
CA VAL A 276 -14.72 -1.61 -1.36
C VAL A 276 -15.96 -1.63 -0.46
N ASP A 277 -17.11 -1.16 -0.95
CA ASP A 277 -18.38 -1.18 -0.21
C ASP A 277 -18.92 -2.61 -0.04
N MET A 278 -18.79 -3.46 -1.06
CA MET A 278 -19.09 -4.89 -0.95
C MET A 278 -18.22 -5.56 0.12
N GLY A 279 -16.90 -5.27 0.13
CA GLY A 279 -16.00 -5.77 1.16
C GLY A 279 -16.34 -5.27 2.57
N ARG A 280 -16.65 -3.97 2.71
CA ARG A 280 -17.10 -3.34 3.96
C ARG A 280 -18.37 -4.01 4.49
N THR A 281 -19.36 -4.20 3.63
CA THR A 281 -20.63 -4.83 3.97
C THR A 281 -20.43 -6.28 4.41
N ALA A 282 -19.62 -7.05 3.67
CA ALA A 282 -19.30 -8.43 4.03
C ALA A 282 -18.62 -8.54 5.41
N LEU A 283 -17.67 -7.65 5.71
CA LEU A 283 -16.99 -7.61 7.02
C LEU A 283 -17.95 -7.22 8.15
N ASN A 284 -18.80 -6.21 7.93
CA ASN A 284 -19.79 -5.78 8.93
C ASN A 284 -20.76 -6.91 9.28
N VAL A 285 -21.34 -7.59 8.28
CA VAL A 285 -22.26 -8.71 8.49
C VAL A 285 -21.54 -9.89 9.16
N SER A 286 -20.31 -10.19 8.76
CA SER A 286 -19.50 -11.23 9.39
C SER A 286 -19.22 -10.93 10.86
N GLY A 287 -18.87 -9.68 11.20
CA GLY A 287 -18.68 -9.24 12.58
C GLY A 287 -19.96 -9.31 13.41
N GLN A 288 -21.09 -8.87 12.84
CA GLN A 288 -22.40 -8.97 13.47
C GLN A 288 -22.80 -10.41 13.80
N ALA A 289 -22.39 -11.39 12.99
CA ALA A 289 -22.60 -12.81 13.28
C ALA A 289 -21.58 -13.37 14.29
N LEU A 290 -20.31 -12.97 14.19
CA LEU A 290 -19.22 -13.51 15.02
C LEU A 290 -19.31 -13.08 16.49
N ILE A 291 -19.61 -11.80 16.76
CA ILE A 291 -19.60 -11.27 18.12
C ILE A 291 -20.63 -11.98 19.02
N PRO A 292 -21.90 -12.17 18.63
CA PRO A 292 -22.86 -12.97 19.40
C PRO A 292 -22.40 -14.42 19.62
N ALA A 293 -21.76 -15.06 18.63
CA ALA A 293 -21.24 -16.42 18.80
C ALA A 293 -20.13 -16.50 19.86
N ILE A 294 -19.22 -15.50 19.89
CA ILE A 294 -18.17 -15.40 20.92
C ILE A 294 -18.80 -15.18 22.31
N VAL A 295 -19.77 -14.26 22.41
CA VAL A 295 -20.47 -13.97 23.67
C VAL A 295 -21.21 -15.21 24.17
N ALA A 296 -22.00 -15.86 23.32
CA ALA A 296 -22.72 -17.09 23.66
C ALA A 296 -21.78 -18.20 24.16
N LYS A 297 -20.60 -18.35 23.52
CA LYS A 297 -19.59 -19.32 23.96
C LYS A 297 -19.02 -18.99 25.33
N ARG A 298 -18.74 -17.71 25.60
CA ARG A 298 -18.20 -17.27 26.90
C ARG A 298 -19.19 -17.43 28.05
N HIS A 299 -20.48 -17.29 27.78
CA HIS A 299 -21.54 -17.50 28.76
C HIS A 299 -22.06 -18.94 28.83
N GLY A 300 -21.49 -19.86 28.06
CA GLY A 300 -21.89 -21.27 28.06
C GLY A 300 -23.27 -21.54 27.45
N ILE A 301 -23.83 -20.59 26.69
CA ILE A 301 -25.16 -20.68 26.05
C ILE A 301 -25.07 -20.96 24.55
N LEU A 302 -23.87 -21.19 24.00
CA LEU A 302 -23.69 -21.57 22.60
C LEU A 302 -24.07 -23.04 22.39
N ASP A 303 -24.98 -23.31 21.46
CA ASP A 303 -25.24 -24.66 20.96
C ASP A 303 -24.02 -25.17 20.15
N GLN A 304 -23.13 -25.85 20.86
CA GLN A 304 -21.88 -26.37 20.31
C GLN A 304 -22.12 -27.45 19.23
N PRO A 305 -23.02 -28.44 19.41
CA PRO A 305 -23.38 -29.37 18.34
C PRO A 305 -23.86 -28.68 17.07
N ARG A 306 -24.68 -27.62 17.18
CA ARG A 306 -25.16 -26.86 16.01
C ARG A 306 -24.04 -26.06 15.34
N TYR A 307 -23.12 -25.48 16.10
CA TYR A 307 -21.95 -24.76 15.57
C TYR A 307 -21.00 -25.70 14.80
N ASP A 308 -20.87 -26.95 15.24
CA ASP A 308 -20.00 -27.98 14.65
C ASP A 308 -20.70 -28.82 13.55
N ALA A 309 -22.01 -28.67 13.39
CA ALA A 309 -22.79 -29.36 12.37
C ALA A 309 -22.35 -28.98 10.94
N LYS A 310 -22.66 -29.86 9.96
CA LYS A 310 -22.49 -29.54 8.54
C LYS A 310 -23.19 -28.22 8.21
N ARG A 311 -22.46 -27.34 7.51
CA ARG A 311 -22.97 -26.03 7.11
C ARG A 311 -24.19 -26.21 6.22
N ILE A 312 -25.23 -25.43 6.47
CA ILE A 312 -26.39 -25.36 5.59
C ILE A 312 -26.02 -24.35 4.50
N ASP A 313 -25.95 -24.80 3.25
CA ASP A 313 -25.78 -23.89 2.12
C ASP A 313 -27.12 -23.21 1.84
N GLY A 314 -27.21 -21.91 2.15
CA GLY A 314 -28.34 -21.05 1.80
C GLY A 314 -29.12 -20.47 2.97
N TYR A 315 -29.93 -19.45 2.65
CA TYR A 315 -30.90 -18.85 3.57
C TYR A 315 -32.06 -19.83 3.79
N VAL A 316 -32.19 -20.32 5.02
CA VAL A 316 -33.40 -21.03 5.44
C VAL A 316 -34.35 -19.97 6.02
N PRO A 317 -35.51 -19.70 5.38
CA PRO A 317 -36.46 -18.76 5.94
C PRO A 317 -36.89 -19.26 7.31
N VAL A 318 -36.73 -18.42 8.32
CA VAL A 318 -37.30 -18.69 9.65
C VAL A 318 -38.81 -18.64 9.47
N ALA A 319 -39.49 -19.78 9.58
CA ALA A 319 -40.90 -19.77 9.88
C ALA A 319 -41.02 -19.09 11.25
N VAL A 320 -41.63 -17.90 11.30
CA VAL A 320 -41.99 -17.25 12.56
C VAL A 320 -43.07 -18.10 13.19
N GLU A 321 -42.68 -19.17 13.88
CA GLU A 321 -43.55 -19.79 14.85
C GLU A 321 -43.75 -18.79 15.97
N ALA A 322 -45.01 -18.47 16.25
CA ALA A 322 -45.43 -17.66 17.39
C ALA A 322 -45.04 -18.40 18.68
N ALA A 323 -43.77 -18.30 19.07
CA ALA A 323 -43.28 -18.83 20.32
C ALA A 323 -43.85 -17.95 21.43
N GLY A 324 -44.81 -18.52 22.16
CA GLY A 324 -45.33 -17.98 23.42
C GLY A 324 -44.17 -17.56 24.31
N GLY A 325 -44.23 -16.32 24.78
CA GLY A 325 -43.22 -15.71 25.62
C GLY A 325 -42.93 -16.58 26.83
N THR A 326 -41.68 -17.02 26.95
CA THR A 326 -41.12 -17.32 28.27
C THR A 326 -40.37 -16.08 28.69
N GLU A 327 -41.06 -15.27 29.47
CA GLU A 327 -40.59 -14.06 30.10
C GLU A 327 -39.39 -14.42 31.00
N LEU A 328 -38.24 -13.80 30.73
CA LEU A 328 -37.12 -13.77 31.68
C LEU A 328 -37.56 -12.87 32.85
N THR A 329 -38.18 -13.46 33.86
CA THR A 329 -38.64 -12.76 35.06
C THR A 329 -37.45 -12.21 35.82
N ALA A 330 -37.32 -10.89 35.85
CA ALA A 330 -36.56 -10.18 36.87
C ALA A 330 -37.34 -10.27 38.19
N SER A 331 -36.73 -10.82 39.22
CA SER A 331 -37.31 -10.90 40.55
C SER A 331 -37.40 -9.52 41.21
N ASP A 332 -38.62 -9.23 41.67
CA ASP A 332 -39.06 -8.52 42.88
C ASP A 332 -38.47 -7.14 43.22
N GLU A 333 -39.35 -6.12 43.20
CA GLU A 333 -39.68 -5.35 44.41
C GLU A 333 -40.99 -4.53 44.22
N ASP A 334 -42.04 -5.03 44.86
CA ASP A 334 -43.14 -4.38 45.58
C ASP A 334 -43.77 -3.04 45.10
N GLY A 335 -45.09 -3.11 44.86
CA GLY A 335 -46.06 -2.29 45.59
C GLY A 335 -46.39 -0.88 45.09
N SER A 336 -47.36 -0.77 44.18
CA SER A 336 -48.66 -0.09 44.42
C SER A 336 -49.31 0.42 43.13
N VAL A 337 -50.56 -0.01 42.96
CA VAL A 337 -51.45 0.27 41.83
C VAL A 337 -52.25 1.55 42.12
N GLY A 338 -52.38 2.41 41.13
CA GLY A 338 -53.38 3.47 41.07
C GLY A 338 -53.94 3.59 39.65
N ALA A 339 -55.13 3.03 39.43
CA ALA A 339 -55.84 2.96 38.18
C ALA A 339 -56.62 4.24 37.82
N GLY A 340 -56.95 4.39 36.54
CA GLY A 340 -57.93 5.34 35.97
C GLY A 340 -57.54 5.70 34.54
N ALA A 341 -57.91 4.96 33.50
CA ALA A 341 -59.23 4.79 32.87
C ALA A 341 -59.74 6.05 32.13
N GLU A 342 -60.23 5.80 30.91
CA GLU A 342 -60.96 6.67 29.97
C GLU A 342 -60.09 7.60 29.11
N GLY A 343 -60.19 7.66 27.78
CA GLY A 343 -61.19 7.18 26.83
C GLY A 343 -61.22 8.18 25.66
N GLY A 344 -61.45 7.73 24.42
CA GLY A 344 -61.93 8.63 23.35
C GLY A 344 -61.13 8.70 22.06
N THR A 345 -61.50 7.80 21.15
CA THR A 345 -61.86 8.05 19.74
C THR A 345 -60.87 8.62 18.72
N ALA A 346 -60.67 7.77 17.70
CA ALA A 346 -60.17 8.06 16.37
C ALA A 346 -61.16 8.87 15.50
N GLU A 347 -60.60 9.56 14.51
CA GLU A 347 -61.07 9.88 13.13
C GLU A 347 -60.38 11.19 12.74
N GLY A 348 -59.62 11.34 11.66
CA GLY A 348 -59.75 10.76 10.33
C GLY A 348 -59.85 11.94 9.36
N ARG A 349 -58.83 12.17 8.51
CA ARG A 349 -59.02 12.70 7.15
C ARG A 349 -57.73 12.76 6.34
N ALA A 350 -57.82 12.16 5.16
CA ALA A 350 -56.91 12.28 4.05
C ALA A 350 -57.27 13.50 3.16
N ALA A 351 -56.26 13.95 2.42
CA ALA A 351 -56.27 14.63 1.12
C ALA A 351 -56.88 16.04 0.99
N ALA A 352 -56.05 17.02 0.61
CA ALA A 352 -55.95 17.54 -0.76
C ALA A 352 -54.89 18.66 -0.85
N ASP A 353 -54.32 18.78 -2.06
CA ASP A 353 -53.36 19.76 -2.60
C ASP A 353 -51.86 19.57 -2.29
#